data_AF-A0A4S3ZP95-F1
#
_entry.id   AF-A0A4S3ZP95-F1
#
_cell.length_a   1.000
_cell.length_b   1.000
_cell.length_c   1.000
_cell.angle_alpha   90.00
_cell.angle_beta   90.00
_cell.angle_gamma   90.00
#
_symmetry.space_group_name_H-M   'P 1'
#
loop_
_entity.id
_entity.type
_entity.pdbx_description
1 polymer ?
#
loop_
_entity_poly.entity_id
_entity_poly.type
_entity_poly.pdbx_seq_one_letter_code
_entity_poly.pdbx_strand_id
1 'polypeptide(L)'
;MKNITTREELKTYFETGDRPTEGEFSELIDSYVHLKELNFGLTLRSSAETYNKYYDFYRSENLPNTSVGHLIVESVEGREPENIHGYTHILGQTVLYKKMHITLEGLDGVADIMEYEPKVIIKRYKQKKKLKSGNMRKAHFAQEREMDAKQWNRKSVYVIDAKESVLDLEPIHYFKPNYEGEYKGFSPSGSRFKPGDFKFTTHGKPFVPAQIMLEIMINGRPYRSLPVAFKIVLGSSGPGDAINYIVG
;
A
#
# COMPACT_ATOMS: atom_id res chain seq x y z
N MET A 1 -22.22 28.45 10.88
CA MET A 1 -21.84 27.21 11.59
C MET A 1 -23.11 26.64 12.18
N LYS A 2 -23.61 25.51 11.66
CA LYS A 2 -24.77 24.84 12.27
C LYS A 2 -24.25 24.00 13.45
N ASN A 3 -24.82 24.23 14.63
CA ASN A 3 -24.49 23.49 15.84
C ASN A 3 -24.90 22.04 15.64
N ILE A 4 -23.96 21.12 15.88
CA ILE A 4 -24.24 19.68 15.86
C ILE A 4 -24.84 19.36 17.23
N THR A 5 -26.13 18.99 17.27
CA THR A 5 -26.80 18.58 18.50
C THR A 5 -26.19 17.28 19.01
N THR A 6 -25.74 17.27 20.26
CA THR A 6 -25.03 16.14 20.85
C THR A 6 -26.00 15.05 21.31
N ARG A 7 -25.51 13.80 21.42
CA ARG A 7 -26.30 12.65 21.89
C ARG A 7 -26.92 12.88 23.28
N GLU A 8 -26.23 13.64 24.13
CA GLU A 8 -26.68 13.97 25.49
C GLU A 8 -27.85 14.96 25.47
N GLU A 9 -27.77 16.01 24.65
CA GLU A 9 -28.88 16.97 24.44
C GLU A 9 -30.13 16.29 23.89
N LEU A 10 -29.96 15.31 23.00
CA LEU A 10 -31.06 14.54 22.41
C LEU A 10 -31.71 13.57 23.40
N LYS A 11 -30.92 12.95 24.29
CA LYS A 11 -31.45 12.09 25.36
C LYS A 11 -32.40 12.88 26.26
N THR A 12 -32.06 14.15 26.54
CA THR A 12 -32.93 15.07 27.28
C THR A 12 -34.27 15.27 26.58
N TYR A 13 -34.33 15.48 25.25
CA TYR A 13 -35.60 15.66 24.55
C TYR A 13 -36.55 14.45 24.69
N PHE A 14 -36.03 13.23 24.62
CA PHE A 14 -36.83 12.00 24.82
C PHE A 14 -37.23 11.78 26.28
N GLU A 15 -36.37 12.15 27.24
CA GLU A 15 -36.66 12.03 28.68
C GLU A 15 -37.63 13.12 29.16
N THR A 16 -37.63 14.31 28.56
CA THR A 16 -38.54 15.43 28.91
C THR A 16 -39.83 15.45 28.10
N GLY A 17 -39.95 14.62 27.07
CA GLY A 17 -41.13 14.52 26.21
C GLY A 17 -41.23 15.58 25.11
N ASP A 18 -40.14 16.30 24.85
CA ASP A 18 -40.04 17.26 23.74
C ASP A 18 -39.90 16.51 22.41
N ARG A 19 -40.58 17.00 21.36
CA ARG A 19 -40.54 16.39 20.03
C ARG A 19 -39.46 17.08 19.18
N PRO A 20 -38.42 16.37 18.73
CA PRO A 20 -37.46 16.94 17.79
C PRO A 20 -38.19 17.34 16.50
N THR A 21 -37.71 18.41 15.86
CA THR A 21 -38.17 18.80 14.53
C THR A 21 -37.75 17.76 13.49
N GLU A 22 -38.43 17.73 12.35
CA GLU A 22 -38.10 16.81 11.23
C GLU A 22 -36.63 16.92 10.81
N GLY A 23 -36.07 18.15 10.82
CA GLY A 23 -34.66 18.38 10.53
C GLY A 23 -33.72 17.75 11.56
N GLU A 24 -34.01 17.91 12.85
CA GLU A 24 -33.21 17.33 13.95
C GLU A 24 -33.32 15.79 13.96
N PHE A 25 -34.48 15.25 13.58
CA PHE A 25 -34.69 13.80 13.46
C PHE A 25 -34.01 13.22 12.21
N SER A 26 -33.98 13.94 11.09
CA SER A 26 -33.21 13.56 9.91
C SER A 26 -31.71 13.55 10.22
N GLU A 27 -31.19 14.59 10.88
CA GLU A 27 -29.79 14.66 11.30
C GLU A 27 -29.43 13.54 12.29
N LEU A 28 -30.37 13.13 13.15
CA LEU A 28 -30.24 11.97 14.03
C LEU A 28 -30.12 10.66 13.24
N ILE A 29 -31.03 10.40 12.29
CA ILE A 29 -30.99 9.19 11.47
C ILE A 29 -29.67 9.14 10.68
N ASP A 30 -29.27 10.24 10.06
CA ASP A 30 -28.01 10.34 9.33
C ASP A 30 -26.80 10.05 10.24
N SER A 31 -26.80 10.56 11.48
CA SER A 31 -25.74 10.29 12.46
C SER A 31 -25.64 8.81 12.88
N TYR A 32 -26.78 8.10 12.98
CA TYR A 32 -26.83 6.69 13.34
C TYR A 32 -26.49 5.76 12.17
N VAL A 33 -26.91 6.13 10.97
CA VAL A 33 -26.53 5.48 9.71
C VAL A 33 -25.01 5.52 9.57
N HIS A 34 -24.37 6.67 9.83
CA HIS A 34 -22.92 6.80 9.82
C HIS A 34 -22.19 5.89 10.81
N LEU A 35 -22.74 5.59 12.00
CA LEU A 35 -22.07 4.70 12.96
C LEU A 35 -22.11 3.22 12.55
N LYS A 36 -23.17 2.79 11.84
CA LYS A 36 -23.25 1.43 11.26
C LYS A 36 -22.50 1.31 9.95
N GLU A 37 -22.44 2.37 9.16
CA GLU A 37 -21.67 2.46 7.91
C GLU A 37 -20.15 2.36 8.11
N LEU A 38 -19.64 2.52 9.34
CA LEU A 38 -18.20 2.52 9.63
C LEU A 38 -17.60 1.14 9.96
N ASN A 39 -18.42 0.09 10.01
CA ASN A 39 -17.93 -1.29 10.13
C ASN A 39 -17.65 -1.88 8.75
N PHE A 40 -16.60 -1.38 8.11
CA PHE A 40 -16.08 -1.91 6.87
C PHE A 40 -14.57 -2.07 6.92
N GLY A 41 -14.06 -2.92 6.04
CA GLY A 41 -12.66 -3.27 5.99
C GLY A 41 -12.36 -4.17 4.81
N LEU A 42 -11.26 -4.86 4.94
CA LEU A 42 -10.83 -5.82 3.95
C LEU A 42 -10.03 -6.93 4.63
N THR A 43 -10.03 -8.09 4.01
CA THR A 43 -9.11 -9.18 4.32
C THR A 43 -8.15 -9.42 3.17
N LEU A 44 -6.99 -9.96 3.51
CA LEU A 44 -5.88 -10.17 2.59
C LEU A 44 -5.45 -11.64 2.63
N ARG A 45 -5.12 -12.17 1.45
CA ARG A 45 -4.40 -13.43 1.32
C ARG A 45 -3.53 -13.39 0.07
N SER A 46 -2.46 -14.19 0.06
CA SER A 46 -1.69 -14.38 -1.16
C SER A 46 -2.46 -15.24 -2.15
N SER A 47 -2.27 -14.98 -3.45
CA SER A 47 -2.85 -15.80 -4.51
C SER A 47 -2.37 -17.26 -4.42
N ALA A 48 -3.25 -18.20 -4.76
CA ALA A 48 -2.88 -19.61 -4.90
C ALA A 48 -1.90 -19.78 -6.08
N GLU A 49 -2.16 -19.10 -7.19
CA GLU A 49 -1.33 -19.11 -8.40
C GLU A 49 0.02 -18.42 -8.18
N THR A 50 1.06 -18.92 -8.85
CA THR A 50 2.38 -18.29 -8.95
C THR A 50 2.53 -17.67 -10.32
N TYR A 51 2.92 -16.40 -10.36
CA TYR A 51 3.22 -15.68 -11.60
C TYR A 51 4.72 -15.54 -11.77
N ASN A 52 5.13 -15.30 -13.02
CA ASN A 52 6.52 -15.04 -13.34
C ASN A 52 6.62 -13.95 -14.40
N LYS A 53 7.69 -13.17 -14.33
CA LYS A 53 8.09 -12.16 -15.33
C LYS A 53 9.62 -12.13 -15.35
N TYR A 54 10.20 -11.88 -16.52
CA TYR A 54 11.64 -11.69 -16.65
C TYR A 54 11.98 -10.21 -16.51
N TYR A 55 13.03 -9.90 -15.75
CA TYR A 55 13.47 -8.53 -15.51
C TYR A 55 14.97 -8.38 -15.70
N ASP A 56 15.36 -7.26 -16.28
CA ASP A 56 16.73 -6.76 -16.31
C ASP A 56 16.92 -5.72 -15.19
N PHE A 57 17.98 -5.90 -14.42
CA PHE A 57 18.30 -5.08 -13.25
C PHE A 57 19.52 -4.22 -13.51
N TYR A 58 19.43 -2.93 -13.18
CA TYR A 58 20.48 -1.96 -13.47
C TYR A 58 20.91 -1.18 -12.23
N ARG A 59 22.18 -0.80 -12.19
CA ARG A 59 22.78 0.09 -11.20
C ARG A 59 23.11 1.43 -11.84
N SER A 60 22.82 2.53 -11.16
CA SER A 60 23.32 3.84 -11.60
C SER A 60 24.84 3.93 -11.50
N GLU A 61 25.48 4.44 -12.55
CA GLU A 61 26.91 4.73 -12.60
C GLU A 61 27.28 5.95 -11.77
N ASN A 62 26.35 6.89 -11.59
CA ASN A 62 26.56 8.17 -10.91
C ASN A 62 25.54 8.38 -9.79
N LEU A 63 25.81 7.75 -8.64
CA LEU A 63 25.00 7.85 -7.42
C LEU A 63 24.76 9.28 -6.86
N PRO A 64 25.57 10.33 -7.13
CA PRO A 64 25.20 11.69 -6.72
C PRO A 64 24.29 12.43 -7.71
N ASN A 65 24.20 12.01 -8.98
CA ASN A 65 23.51 12.77 -10.04
C ASN A 65 22.23 12.11 -10.56
N THR A 66 22.07 10.79 -10.42
CA THR A 66 20.81 10.13 -10.75
C THR A 66 19.91 10.08 -9.52
N SER A 67 18.70 10.62 -9.64
CA SER A 67 17.74 10.57 -8.54
C SER A 67 17.23 9.15 -8.21
N VAL A 68 17.58 8.15 -9.03
CA VAL A 68 17.20 6.74 -8.90
C VAL A 68 18.46 5.89 -8.94
N GLY A 69 18.85 5.30 -7.80
CA GLY A 69 20.09 4.52 -7.70
C GLY A 69 20.08 3.16 -8.41
N HIS A 70 18.93 2.71 -8.92
CA HIS A 70 18.77 1.44 -9.67
C HIS A 70 17.57 1.52 -10.62
N LEU A 71 17.53 0.68 -11.65
CA LEU A 71 16.34 0.49 -12.49
C LEU A 71 16.00 -1.01 -12.57
N ILE A 72 14.72 -1.29 -12.77
CA ILE A 72 14.18 -2.63 -12.97
C ILE A 72 13.29 -2.54 -14.19
N VAL A 73 13.63 -3.27 -15.24
CA VAL A 73 12.95 -3.21 -16.54
C VAL A 73 12.38 -4.60 -16.83
N GLU A 74 11.08 -4.68 -17.10
CA GLU A 74 10.47 -5.93 -17.59
C GLU A 74 11.01 -6.21 -19.00
N SER A 75 11.46 -7.44 -19.23
CA SER A 75 12.17 -7.86 -20.44
C SER A 75 11.78 -9.30 -20.81
N VAL A 76 12.46 -9.88 -21.78
CA VAL A 76 12.23 -11.25 -22.26
C VAL A 76 13.50 -12.05 -22.08
N GLU A 77 13.38 -13.25 -21.52
CA GLU A 77 14.51 -14.14 -21.31
C GLU A 77 15.25 -14.44 -22.63
N GLY A 78 16.59 -14.32 -22.61
CA GLY A 78 17.44 -14.53 -23.79
C GLY A 78 17.57 -13.31 -24.71
N ARG A 79 16.89 -12.19 -24.43
CA ARG A 79 17.14 -10.91 -25.10
C ARG A 79 18.37 -10.22 -24.50
N GLU A 80 19.18 -9.60 -25.34
CA GLU A 80 20.27 -8.74 -24.88
C GLU A 80 19.72 -7.58 -24.03
N PRO A 81 20.29 -7.31 -22.83
CA PRO A 81 19.86 -6.22 -21.99
C PRO A 81 19.94 -4.87 -22.70
N GLU A 82 18.94 -4.02 -22.50
CA GLU A 82 18.92 -2.69 -23.09
C GLU A 82 20.09 -1.85 -22.54
N ASN A 83 20.77 -1.11 -23.44
CA ASN A 83 21.80 -0.16 -23.03
C ASN A 83 21.14 1.14 -22.57
N ILE A 84 21.17 1.41 -21.27
CA ILE A 84 20.55 2.58 -20.65
C ILE A 84 21.65 3.55 -20.19
N HIS A 85 21.67 4.74 -20.77
CA HIS A 85 22.68 5.75 -20.46
C HIS A 85 22.74 6.08 -18.95
N GLY A 86 23.94 6.00 -18.37
CA GLY A 86 24.18 6.25 -16.94
C GLY A 86 23.83 5.07 -16.02
N TYR A 87 23.53 3.90 -16.59
CA TYR A 87 23.19 2.68 -15.88
C TYR A 87 23.98 1.49 -16.41
N THR A 88 24.57 0.72 -15.49
CA THR A 88 25.23 -0.55 -15.79
C THR A 88 24.25 -1.69 -15.52
N HIS A 89 24.07 -2.58 -16.48
CA HIS A 89 23.34 -3.83 -16.29
C HIS A 89 24.03 -4.70 -15.23
N ILE A 90 23.25 -5.26 -14.30
CA ILE A 90 23.73 -6.11 -13.20
C ILE A 90 23.44 -7.58 -13.52
N LEU A 91 22.17 -7.91 -13.76
CA LEU A 91 21.70 -9.27 -14.01
C LEU A 91 20.32 -9.22 -14.68
N GLY A 92 19.99 -10.26 -15.44
CA GLY A 92 18.65 -10.52 -15.96
C GLY A 92 18.11 -11.84 -15.40
N GLN A 93 16.87 -11.86 -14.90
CA GLN A 93 16.31 -13.05 -14.26
C GLN A 93 14.77 -13.10 -14.25
N THR A 94 14.23 -14.32 -14.35
CA THR A 94 12.82 -14.63 -14.06
C THR A 94 12.53 -14.51 -12.57
N VAL A 95 11.64 -13.58 -12.23
CA VAL A 95 11.14 -13.37 -10.87
C VAL A 95 9.78 -14.04 -10.71
N LEU A 96 9.73 -15.00 -9.78
CA LEU A 96 8.48 -15.62 -9.35
C LEU A 96 7.81 -14.76 -8.27
N TYR A 97 6.50 -14.56 -8.36
CA TYR A 97 5.76 -13.78 -7.37
C TYR A 97 4.29 -14.22 -7.23
N LYS A 98 3.70 -13.89 -6.08
CA LYS A 98 2.27 -14.00 -5.81
C LYS A 98 1.59 -12.66 -6.01
N LYS A 99 0.33 -12.67 -6.41
CA LYS A 99 -0.57 -11.50 -6.35
C LYS A 99 -1.29 -11.46 -5.02
N MET A 100 -1.86 -10.32 -4.68
CA MET A 100 -2.58 -10.11 -3.43
C MET A 100 -4.07 -10.23 -3.68
N HIS A 101 -4.70 -11.26 -3.11
CA HIS A 101 -6.15 -11.38 -3.11
C HIS A 101 -6.70 -10.54 -1.96
N ILE A 102 -7.68 -9.71 -2.29
CA ILE A 102 -8.40 -8.88 -1.34
C ILE A 102 -9.88 -9.27 -1.36
N THR A 103 -10.50 -9.26 -0.19
CA THR A 103 -11.95 -9.39 -0.05
C THR A 103 -12.43 -8.19 0.75
N LEU A 104 -13.38 -7.43 0.21
CA LEU A 104 -13.98 -6.30 0.89
C LEU A 104 -15.03 -6.82 1.89
N GLU A 105 -14.99 -6.30 3.10
CA GLU A 105 -15.89 -6.67 4.19
C GLU A 105 -16.63 -5.43 4.65
N GLY A 106 -17.90 -5.59 5.03
CA GLY A 106 -18.65 -4.52 5.68
C GLY A 106 -20.05 -4.27 5.15
N LEU A 107 -20.70 -3.32 5.83
CA LEU A 107 -22.08 -2.87 5.66
C LEU A 107 -23.15 -3.95 5.87
N ASP A 108 -22.91 -4.90 6.80
CA ASP A 108 -23.81 -6.01 7.16
C ASP A 108 -25.31 -5.68 7.03
N GLY A 109 -25.91 -6.07 5.90
CA GLY A 109 -27.35 -5.93 5.64
C GLY A 109 -27.86 -4.49 5.42
N VAL A 110 -26.99 -3.49 5.28
CA VAL A 110 -27.36 -2.08 5.08
C VAL A 110 -27.28 -1.67 3.61
N ALA A 111 -26.17 -1.97 2.94
CA ALA A 111 -25.93 -1.65 1.52
C ALA A 111 -24.75 -2.44 0.96
N ASP A 112 -24.62 -2.54 -0.37
CA ASP A 112 -23.43 -3.13 -0.98
C ASP A 112 -22.27 -2.12 -0.94
N ILE A 113 -21.12 -2.54 -0.42
CA ILE A 113 -19.90 -1.72 -0.33
C ILE A 113 -19.43 -1.20 -1.69
N MET A 114 -19.82 -1.89 -2.77
CA MET A 114 -19.50 -1.49 -4.13
C MET A 114 -20.22 -0.21 -4.58
N GLU A 115 -21.32 0.17 -3.95
CA GLU A 115 -22.05 1.42 -4.24
C GLU A 115 -21.28 2.68 -3.80
N TYR A 116 -20.25 2.51 -2.97
CA TYR A 116 -19.49 3.60 -2.36
C TYR A 116 -18.10 3.79 -2.98
N GLU A 117 -17.93 3.45 -4.26
CA GLU A 117 -16.69 3.65 -5.03
C GLU A 117 -15.42 3.17 -4.29
N PRO A 118 -15.34 1.89 -3.90
CA PRO A 118 -14.28 1.42 -3.04
C PRO A 118 -12.91 1.51 -3.73
N LYS A 119 -11.93 2.00 -2.98
CA LYS A 119 -10.53 1.97 -3.39
C LYS A 119 -9.63 1.55 -2.27
N VAL A 120 -8.54 0.88 -2.63
CA VAL A 120 -7.55 0.38 -1.71
C VAL A 120 -6.36 1.32 -1.69
N ILE A 121 -5.91 1.68 -0.49
CA ILE A 121 -4.75 2.55 -0.27
C ILE A 121 -3.64 1.76 0.40
N ILE A 122 -2.47 1.74 -0.23
CA ILE A 122 -1.26 1.11 0.31
C ILE A 122 -0.32 2.18 0.86
N LYS A 123 0.10 1.97 2.12
CA LYS A 123 1.09 2.79 2.81
C LYS A 123 2.33 1.95 3.10
N ARG A 124 3.50 2.52 2.82
CA ARG A 124 4.78 1.88 3.15
C ARG A 124 5.31 2.42 4.47
N TYR A 125 5.98 1.57 5.23
CA TYR A 125 6.65 2.01 6.44
C TYR A 125 7.84 2.92 6.13
N LYS A 126 7.87 4.11 6.73
CA LYS A 126 9.01 5.05 6.67
C LYS A 126 9.74 5.04 7.99
N GLN A 127 11.06 4.89 7.95
CA GLN A 127 11.89 4.85 9.15
C GLN A 127 12.09 6.21 9.80
N LYS A 128 12.49 6.14 11.08
CA LYS A 128 12.98 7.29 11.84
C LYS A 128 14.21 7.85 11.13
N LYS A 129 14.26 9.17 10.93
CA LYS A 129 15.36 9.80 10.19
C LYS A 129 15.72 11.16 10.77
N LYS A 130 17.03 11.44 10.85
CA LYS A 130 17.55 12.79 11.09
C LYS A 130 17.41 13.64 9.82
N LEU A 131 16.82 14.83 9.97
CA LEU A 131 16.68 15.81 8.89
C LEU A 131 17.94 16.69 8.84
N LYS A 132 18.14 17.39 7.70
CA LYS A 132 19.24 18.35 7.55
C LYS A 132 19.22 19.45 8.62
N SER A 133 18.02 19.79 9.12
CA SER A 133 17.80 20.72 10.22
C SER A 133 18.17 20.17 11.61
N GLY A 134 18.63 18.92 11.73
CA GLY A 134 18.95 18.27 13.00
C GLY A 134 17.77 17.54 13.67
N ASN A 135 16.52 17.90 13.33
CA ASN A 135 15.32 17.31 13.88
C ASN A 135 15.14 15.82 13.49
N MET A 136 14.57 15.02 14.39
CA MET A 136 14.28 13.61 14.16
C MET A 136 12.83 13.40 13.72
N ARG A 137 12.63 12.97 12.47
CA ARG A 137 11.33 12.48 12.00
C ARG A 137 11.06 11.11 12.61
N LYS A 138 9.90 10.90 13.25
CA LYS A 138 9.47 9.60 13.78
C LYS A 138 9.14 8.62 12.65
N ALA A 139 9.29 7.32 12.92
CA ALA A 139 8.86 6.28 12.00
C ALA A 139 7.33 6.24 11.91
N HIS A 140 6.78 6.00 10.73
CA HIS A 140 5.33 5.95 10.49
C HIS A 140 5.03 5.29 9.14
N PHE A 141 3.81 4.80 8.94
CA PHE A 141 3.33 4.39 7.63
C PHE A 141 2.85 5.61 6.85
N ALA A 142 3.28 5.74 5.60
CA ALA A 142 2.87 6.82 4.73
C ALA A 142 2.55 6.32 3.33
N GLN A 143 1.51 6.91 2.74
CA GLN A 143 1.23 6.74 1.33
C GLN A 143 2.37 7.34 0.51
N GLU A 144 2.80 6.61 -0.51
CA GLU A 144 3.80 7.11 -1.47
C GLU A 144 3.15 8.16 -2.37
N ARG A 145 3.89 9.25 -2.65
CA ARG A 145 3.44 10.26 -3.61
C ARG A 145 3.34 9.61 -4.98
N GLU A 146 2.33 9.95 -5.76
CA GLU A 146 2.09 9.33 -7.06
C GLU A 146 3.30 9.43 -8.01
N MET A 147 3.98 10.59 -8.04
CA MET A 147 5.21 10.76 -8.82
C MET A 147 6.35 9.84 -8.38
N ASP A 148 6.50 9.64 -7.05
CA ASP A 148 7.52 8.73 -6.52
C ASP A 148 7.13 7.28 -6.88
N ALA A 149 5.86 6.92 -6.74
CA ALA A 149 5.37 5.58 -7.05
C ALA A 149 5.58 5.24 -8.54
N LYS A 150 5.18 6.14 -9.46
CA LYS A 150 5.39 6.00 -10.91
C LYS A 150 6.87 5.82 -11.26
N GLN A 151 7.75 6.59 -10.64
CA GLN A 151 9.19 6.50 -10.88
C GLN A 151 9.77 5.13 -10.51
N TRP A 152 9.16 4.42 -9.56
CA TRP A 152 9.58 3.08 -9.14
C TRP A 152 8.71 1.96 -9.72
N ASN A 153 7.85 2.23 -10.72
CA ASN A 153 6.86 1.27 -11.22
C ASN A 153 6.00 0.66 -10.08
N ARG A 154 5.52 1.52 -9.18
CA ARG A 154 4.63 1.17 -8.07
C ARG A 154 3.33 1.95 -8.15
N LYS A 155 2.31 1.44 -7.47
CA LYS A 155 1.04 2.15 -7.23
C LYS A 155 0.70 2.11 -5.74
N SER A 156 0.19 3.23 -5.23
CA SER A 156 -0.25 3.36 -3.83
C SER A 156 -1.77 3.39 -3.66
N VAL A 157 -2.51 3.46 -4.77
CA VAL A 157 -3.98 3.46 -4.81
C VAL A 157 -4.45 2.51 -5.91
N TYR A 158 -5.44 1.69 -5.60
CA TYR A 158 -6.07 0.75 -6.53
C TYR A 158 -7.58 0.95 -6.47
N VAL A 159 -8.22 1.22 -7.61
CA VAL A 159 -9.68 1.23 -7.72
C VAL A 159 -10.16 -0.23 -7.71
N ILE A 160 -11.22 -0.51 -6.96
CA ILE A 160 -11.75 -1.86 -6.81
C ILE A 160 -13.11 -1.96 -7.48
N ASP A 161 -13.23 -2.85 -8.46
CA ASP A 161 -14.45 -3.01 -9.25
C ASP A 161 -15.29 -4.23 -8.80
N ALA A 162 -14.77 -5.04 -7.87
CA ALA A 162 -15.45 -6.21 -7.34
C ALA A 162 -15.10 -6.48 -5.88
N LYS A 163 -16.07 -6.99 -5.12
CA LYS A 163 -15.94 -7.34 -3.70
C LYS A 163 -14.78 -8.31 -3.42
N GLU A 164 -14.50 -9.22 -4.35
CA GLU A 164 -13.29 -10.01 -4.38
C GLU A 164 -12.43 -9.59 -5.57
N SER A 165 -11.16 -9.27 -5.32
CA SER A 165 -10.25 -8.76 -6.35
C SER A 165 -8.84 -9.28 -6.14
N VAL A 166 -8.06 -9.31 -7.23
CA VAL A 166 -6.64 -9.69 -7.20
C VAL A 166 -5.80 -8.50 -7.63
N LEU A 167 -5.00 -7.98 -6.69
CA LEU A 167 -4.08 -6.88 -6.91
C LEU A 167 -2.70 -7.40 -7.32
N ASP A 168 -2.20 -6.95 -8.46
CA ASP A 168 -0.79 -7.09 -8.81
C ASP A 168 -0.02 -5.85 -8.32
N LEU A 169 0.80 -6.05 -7.29
CA LEU A 169 1.65 -5.00 -6.74
C LEU A 169 2.99 -4.89 -7.45
N GLU A 170 3.29 -5.78 -8.40
CA GLU A 170 4.62 -5.94 -9.02
C GLU A 170 5.74 -5.91 -7.96
N PRO A 171 5.72 -6.89 -7.03
CA PRO A 171 6.36 -6.73 -5.72
C PRO A 171 7.89 -6.62 -5.78
N ILE A 172 8.53 -7.00 -6.90
CA ILE A 172 9.96 -6.82 -7.13
C ILE A 172 10.38 -5.34 -7.07
N HIS A 173 9.51 -4.41 -7.46
CA HIS A 173 9.75 -2.96 -7.43
C HIS A 173 9.78 -2.37 -6.02
N TYR A 174 9.53 -3.18 -4.99
CA TYR A 174 9.73 -2.80 -3.60
C TYR A 174 11.13 -3.11 -3.11
N PHE A 175 11.95 -3.80 -3.91
CA PHE A 175 13.33 -4.17 -3.61
C PHE A 175 14.28 -3.51 -4.60
N LYS A 176 15.56 -3.44 -4.22
CA LYS A 176 16.66 -3.01 -5.06
C LYS A 176 17.70 -4.12 -5.14
N PRO A 177 18.35 -4.33 -6.29
CA PRO A 177 19.50 -5.23 -6.38
C PRO A 177 20.68 -4.65 -5.58
N ASN A 178 21.43 -5.52 -4.90
CA ASN A 178 22.73 -5.22 -4.32
C ASN A 178 23.78 -5.40 -5.42
N TYR A 179 24.92 -4.74 -5.22
CA TYR A 179 25.91 -4.51 -6.27
C TYR A 179 26.77 -5.73 -6.64
N GLU A 180 26.56 -6.86 -5.98
CA GLU A 180 27.34 -8.11 -6.14
C GLU A 180 26.68 -9.12 -7.09
N GLY A 181 25.54 -8.77 -7.73
CA GLY A 181 25.03 -9.53 -8.89
C GLY A 181 24.20 -10.78 -8.59
N GLU A 182 23.87 -11.07 -7.32
CA GLU A 182 23.05 -12.23 -6.94
C GLU A 182 21.66 -11.84 -6.41
N TYR A 183 20.63 -12.66 -6.67
CA TYR A 183 19.25 -12.47 -6.18
C TYR A 183 19.12 -12.48 -4.64
N LYS A 184 19.99 -13.23 -3.95
CA LYS A 184 20.12 -13.17 -2.48
C LYS A 184 20.59 -11.80 -1.99
N GLY A 185 21.20 -11.04 -2.88
CA GLY A 185 21.58 -9.67 -2.67
C GLY A 185 20.47 -8.69 -3.02
N PHE A 186 19.20 -8.89 -2.71
CA PHE A 186 18.22 -7.79 -2.82
C PHE A 186 17.93 -7.18 -1.45
N SER A 187 17.72 -5.87 -1.40
CA SER A 187 17.34 -5.16 -0.18
C SER A 187 16.12 -4.27 -0.41
N PRO A 188 15.35 -3.92 0.63
CA PRO A 188 14.24 -2.99 0.48
C PRO A 188 14.65 -1.69 -0.23
N SER A 189 13.91 -1.33 -1.28
CA SER A 189 14.16 -0.11 -2.03
C SER A 189 13.79 1.12 -1.19
N GLY A 190 14.68 2.12 -1.26
CA GLY A 190 14.53 3.39 -0.58
C GLY A 190 13.48 4.31 -1.23
N SER A 191 13.58 5.61 -0.94
CA SER A 191 12.93 6.66 -1.75
C SER A 191 14.00 7.53 -2.43
N ARG A 192 13.62 8.13 -3.57
CA ARG A 192 14.42 8.99 -4.48
C ARG A 192 15.39 9.95 -3.78
N PHE A 193 15.01 10.50 -2.63
CA PHE A 193 15.75 11.59 -2.02
C PHE A 193 16.79 11.17 -0.97
N LYS A 194 16.76 9.91 -0.50
CA LYS A 194 17.40 9.53 0.78
C LYS A 194 17.79 8.03 0.84
N PRO A 195 19.04 7.67 0.50
CA PRO A 195 19.57 6.32 0.76
C PRO A 195 19.43 5.97 2.25
N GLY A 196 18.82 4.82 2.56
CA GLY A 196 18.71 4.31 3.93
C GLY A 196 17.40 4.55 4.70
N ASP A 197 16.34 5.09 4.08
CA ASP A 197 15.03 5.32 4.74
C ASP A 197 14.20 4.03 5.03
N PHE A 198 14.66 2.85 4.59
CA PHE A 198 13.92 1.57 4.62
C PHE A 198 14.81 0.36 5.02
N LYS A 199 15.77 0.49 5.94
CA LYS A 199 16.63 -0.61 6.40
C LYS A 199 15.99 -1.46 7.52
N PHE A 200 15.28 -2.54 7.21
CA PHE A 200 15.14 -3.64 8.17
C PHE A 200 16.24 -4.70 7.98
N THR A 201 16.39 -5.54 9.00
CA THR A 201 17.61 -6.11 9.57
C THR A 201 18.42 -7.03 8.67
N THR A 202 19.74 -6.98 8.85
CA THR A 202 20.79 -7.90 8.38
C THR A 202 20.66 -9.35 8.90
N HIS A 203 19.52 -9.71 9.49
CA HIS A 203 19.24 -11.04 10.02
C HIS A 203 17.85 -11.47 9.53
N GLY A 204 17.80 -12.44 8.62
CA GLY A 204 16.58 -13.01 8.04
C GLY A 204 16.33 -12.66 6.55
N LYS A 205 15.23 -13.19 6.00
CA LYS A 205 14.80 -12.96 4.60
C LYS A 205 14.38 -11.49 4.41
N PRO A 206 14.87 -10.77 3.38
CA PRO A 206 14.49 -9.36 3.16
C PRO A 206 12.98 -9.18 3.00
N PHE A 207 12.42 -8.15 3.64
CA PHE A 207 11.00 -7.82 3.53
C PHE A 207 10.72 -6.31 3.60
N VAL A 208 9.57 -5.90 3.07
CA VAL A 208 9.06 -4.53 3.11
C VAL A 208 7.76 -4.49 3.92
N PRO A 209 7.73 -3.82 5.08
CA PRO A 209 6.50 -3.63 5.84
C PRO A 209 5.61 -2.57 5.20
N ALA A 210 4.33 -2.89 5.09
CA ALA A 210 3.29 -2.05 4.53
C ALA A 210 1.97 -2.19 5.30
N GLN A 211 1.07 -1.25 5.04
CA GLN A 211 -0.31 -1.28 5.49
C GLN A 211 -1.21 -1.05 4.30
N ILE A 212 -2.38 -1.66 4.34
CA ILE A 212 -3.43 -1.49 3.35
C ILE A 212 -4.73 -1.09 4.06
N MET A 213 -5.53 -0.27 3.41
CA MET A 213 -6.78 0.27 3.94
C MET A 213 -7.81 0.33 2.83
N LEU A 214 -9.08 0.13 3.17
CA LEU A 214 -10.20 0.44 2.29
C LEU A 214 -10.59 1.90 2.49
N GLU A 215 -10.76 2.64 1.41
CA GLU A 215 -11.41 3.96 1.39
C GLU A 215 -12.69 3.87 0.54
N ILE A 216 -13.80 4.34 1.09
CA ILE A 216 -15.09 4.43 0.41
C ILE A 216 -15.58 5.89 0.44
N MET A 217 -16.47 6.23 -0.48
CA MET A 217 -17.07 7.56 -0.62
C MET A 217 -18.53 7.53 -0.17
N ILE A 218 -18.84 8.22 0.94
CA ILE A 218 -20.22 8.39 1.42
C ILE A 218 -20.55 9.88 1.32
N ASN A 219 -21.58 10.24 0.54
CA ASN A 219 -22.01 11.63 0.36
C ASN A 219 -20.86 12.58 -0.02
N GLY A 220 -19.96 12.12 -0.89
CA GLY A 220 -18.80 12.88 -1.37
C GLY A 220 -17.65 13.02 -0.35
N ARG A 221 -17.72 12.34 0.80
CA ARG A 221 -16.65 12.36 1.82
C ARG A 221 -15.93 11.01 1.89
N PRO A 222 -14.59 10.99 1.99
CA PRO A 222 -13.83 9.76 2.09
C PRO A 222 -13.83 9.21 3.52
N TYR A 223 -14.20 7.95 3.67
CA TYR A 223 -14.14 7.18 4.91
C TYR A 223 -13.13 6.05 4.77
N ARG A 224 -12.39 5.76 5.84
CA ARG A 224 -11.29 4.79 5.82
C ARG A 224 -11.48 3.71 6.87
N SER A 225 -11.25 2.47 6.46
CA SER A 225 -11.20 1.33 7.37
C SER A 225 -9.99 1.40 8.30
N LEU A 226 -9.99 0.52 9.31
CA LEU A 226 -8.76 0.18 10.02
C LEU A 226 -7.70 -0.37 9.05
N PRO A 227 -6.41 -0.06 9.26
CA PRO A 227 -5.34 -0.57 8.43
C PRO A 227 -5.05 -2.03 8.74
N VAL A 228 -4.89 -2.85 7.70
CA VAL A 228 -4.37 -4.21 7.79
C VAL A 228 -2.87 -4.18 7.51
N ALA A 229 -2.06 -4.69 8.44
CA ALA A 229 -0.62 -4.75 8.28
C ALA A 229 -0.20 -5.98 7.47
N PHE A 230 0.78 -5.80 6.58
CA PHE A 230 1.37 -6.91 5.85
C PHE A 230 2.85 -6.67 5.54
N LYS A 231 3.55 -7.73 5.17
CA LYS A 231 4.94 -7.70 4.72
C LYS A 231 5.01 -8.27 3.32
N ILE A 232 5.69 -7.55 2.41
CA ILE A 232 6.13 -8.09 1.13
C ILE A 232 7.47 -8.78 1.41
N VAL A 233 7.53 -10.09 1.24
CA VAL A 233 8.71 -10.89 1.58
C VAL A 233 9.37 -11.37 0.30
N LEU A 234 10.65 -11.03 0.12
CA LEU A 234 11.45 -11.48 -1.02
C LEU A 234 11.53 -13.02 -1.04
N GLY A 235 11.62 -13.65 -2.20
CA GLY A 235 11.95 -15.08 -2.35
C GLY A 235 13.38 -15.42 -1.86
N SER A 236 13.65 -16.68 -1.48
CA SER A 236 14.95 -17.17 -0.99
C SER A 236 15.83 -17.80 -2.08
N SER A 237 15.49 -17.61 -3.35
CA SER A 237 16.27 -18.03 -4.54
C SER A 237 16.21 -19.51 -4.91
N GLY A 238 15.30 -20.30 -4.33
CA GLY A 238 14.95 -21.59 -4.90
C GLY A 238 14.12 -21.42 -6.18
N PRO A 239 14.17 -22.36 -7.15
CA PRO A 239 13.43 -22.27 -8.41
C PRO A 239 11.90 -22.26 -8.26
N GLY A 240 11.37 -22.35 -7.04
CA GLY A 240 9.94 -22.22 -6.73
C GLY A 240 9.61 -21.21 -5.62
N ASP A 241 10.58 -20.46 -5.08
CA ASP A 241 10.30 -19.52 -3.98
C ASP A 241 9.93 -18.12 -4.51
N ALA A 242 8.63 -17.92 -4.65
CA ALA A 242 8.03 -16.68 -5.12
C ALA A 242 8.07 -15.57 -4.05
N ILE A 243 8.17 -14.31 -4.50
CA ILE A 243 7.89 -13.14 -3.65
C ILE A 243 6.44 -13.26 -3.16
N ASN A 244 6.23 -13.12 -1.86
CA ASN A 244 4.96 -13.45 -1.21
C ASN A 244 4.56 -12.41 -0.15
N TYR A 245 3.29 -12.44 0.28
CA TYR A 245 2.75 -11.56 1.31
C TYR A 245 2.51 -12.33 2.60
N ILE A 246 2.87 -11.72 3.73
CA ILE A 246 2.54 -12.21 5.08
C ILE A 246 1.68 -11.15 5.75
N VAL A 247 0.44 -11.51 6.08
CA VAL A 247 -0.48 -10.66 6.86
C VAL A 247 -0.09 -10.77 8.34
N GLY A 248 -0.05 -9.63 9.02
CA GLY A 248 0.39 -9.53 10.42
C GLY A 248 -0.73 -9.17 11.38
#